data_AF-A0A517NK18-F1
#
_entry.id   AF-A0A517NK18-F1
#
_cell.length_a   1.000
_cell.length_b   1.000
_cell.length_c   1.000
_cell.angle_alpha   90.00
_cell.angle_beta   90.00
_cell.angle_gamma   90.00
#
_symmetry.space_group_name_H-M   'P 1'
#
loop_
_entity.id
_entity.type
_entity.pdbx_description
1 polymer ?
#
loop_
_entity_poly.entity_id
_entity_poly.type
_entity_poly.pdbx_seq_one_letter_code
_entity_poly.pdbx_strand_id
1 'polypeptide(L)'
;MNDPFQLILDDRPHNDVLHAAAAASKFEIDTYAGNVSQTSIAAIGDYALKVCRTSGVQAALMNGGMLELFAAVSHEEESPEVYDELVDRIGIGPTQAYRCRAVWREFGKTLIDTPEIRGLFVAEALKILSGRSSSRAARQEAIELARQGTEINIKVANMLQSKHAAPSDDAAAEVQPQRVARSNGSKLKKLFDKTVGEFWTFTGRVVQIVLEPTAQNTRADRHAVIEDLQAAIERLQQEIIDESQTTAETTHV
;
A
#
# COMPACT_ATOMS: atom_id res chain seq x y z
N MET A 1 -18.26 -10.42 35.87
CA MET A 1 -17.95 -10.04 34.48
C MET A 1 -16.98 -8.86 34.57
N ASN A 2 -15.89 -8.86 33.80
CA ASN A 2 -14.88 -7.79 33.92
C ASN A 2 -15.38 -6.54 33.19
N ASP A 3 -15.23 -5.37 33.80
CA ASP A 3 -15.52 -4.07 33.18
C ASP A 3 -14.48 -3.77 32.09
N PRO A 4 -14.87 -3.63 30.80
CA PRO A 4 -13.93 -3.36 29.73
C PRO A 4 -13.19 -2.02 29.88
N PHE A 5 -13.80 -1.00 30.49
CA PHE A 5 -13.14 0.29 30.71
C PHE A 5 -12.08 0.21 31.80
N GLN A 6 -12.33 -0.55 32.87
CA GLN A 6 -11.29 -0.80 33.88
C GLN A 6 -10.11 -1.57 33.28
N LEU A 7 -10.38 -2.59 32.45
CA LEU A 7 -9.32 -3.32 31.75
C LEU A 7 -8.48 -2.40 30.85
N ILE A 8 -9.09 -1.39 30.22
CA ILE A 8 -8.35 -0.37 29.45
C ILE A 8 -7.44 0.46 30.36
N LEU A 9 -7.97 0.94 31.50
CA LEU A 9 -7.22 1.74 32.45
C LEU A 9 -6.07 0.96 33.12
N ASP A 10 -6.22 -0.36 33.22
CA ASP A 10 -5.20 -1.29 33.69
C ASP A 10 -4.19 -1.71 32.59
N ASP A 11 -4.24 -1.08 31.41
CA ASP A 11 -3.42 -1.38 30.20
C ASP A 11 -3.42 -2.86 29.81
N ARG A 12 -4.58 -3.52 29.90
CA ARG A 12 -4.72 -4.94 29.55
C ARG A 12 -4.69 -5.15 28.02
N PRO A 13 -4.31 -6.35 27.56
CA PRO A 13 -4.33 -6.68 26.13
C PRO A 13 -5.71 -6.44 25.50
N HIS A 14 -5.73 -5.92 24.27
CA HIS A 14 -6.99 -5.57 23.58
C HIS A 14 -7.91 -6.77 23.38
N ASN A 15 -7.38 -7.99 23.26
CA ASN A 15 -8.21 -9.19 23.20
C ASN A 15 -9.02 -9.40 24.50
N ASP A 16 -8.43 -9.16 25.68
CA ASP A 16 -9.13 -9.27 26.97
C ASP A 16 -10.25 -8.22 27.05
N VAL A 17 -9.95 -6.98 26.64
CA VAL A 17 -10.92 -5.87 26.60
C VAL A 17 -12.08 -6.18 25.67
N LEU A 18 -11.79 -6.66 24.45
CA LEU A 18 -12.81 -7.00 23.46
C LEU A 18 -13.65 -8.21 23.88
N HIS A 19 -13.05 -9.21 24.53
CA HIS A 19 -13.78 -10.34 25.10
C HIS A 19 -14.73 -9.90 26.22
N ALA A 20 -14.27 -9.02 27.12
CA ALA A 20 -15.12 -8.44 28.16
C ALA A 20 -16.27 -7.62 27.57
N ALA A 21 -15.97 -6.78 26.57
CA ALA A 21 -16.97 -5.97 25.88
C ALA A 21 -18.00 -6.83 25.12
N ALA A 22 -17.57 -7.93 24.50
CA ALA A 22 -18.45 -8.85 23.78
C ALA A 22 -19.34 -9.69 24.73
N ALA A 23 -18.86 -9.96 25.94
CA ALA A 23 -19.63 -10.68 26.96
C ALA A 23 -20.69 -9.80 27.66
N ALA A 24 -20.50 -8.48 27.65
CA ALA A 24 -21.39 -7.52 28.30
C ALA A 24 -22.60 -7.16 27.42
N SER A 25 -23.77 -7.03 28.04
CA SER A 25 -24.95 -6.46 27.41
C SER A 25 -24.81 -4.95 27.22
N LYS A 26 -25.63 -4.38 26.32
CA LYS A 26 -25.67 -2.92 26.12
C LYS A 26 -25.95 -2.15 27.42
N PHE A 27 -26.85 -2.66 28.26
CA PHE A 27 -27.17 -2.05 29.55
C PHE A 27 -25.97 -2.05 30.50
N GLU A 28 -25.19 -3.14 30.54
CA GLU A 28 -23.96 -3.21 31.33
C GLU A 28 -22.90 -2.23 30.80
N ILE A 29 -22.70 -2.17 29.48
CA ILE A 29 -21.79 -1.20 28.85
C ILE A 29 -22.17 0.24 29.20
N ASP A 30 -23.45 0.61 29.10
CA ASP A 30 -23.93 1.96 29.45
C ASP A 30 -23.71 2.25 30.96
N THR A 31 -23.89 1.24 31.81
CA THR A 31 -23.64 1.34 33.26
C THR A 31 -22.15 1.56 33.55
N TYR A 32 -21.27 0.77 32.94
CA TYR A 32 -19.82 0.93 33.11
C TYR A 32 -19.36 2.29 32.58
N ALA A 33 -19.84 2.70 31.40
CA ALA A 33 -19.53 4.00 30.81
C ALA A 33 -19.96 5.16 31.72
N GLY A 34 -21.12 5.05 32.40
CA GLY A 34 -21.58 6.02 33.37
C GLY A 34 -20.66 6.19 34.60
N ASN A 35 -19.82 5.20 34.89
CA ASN A 35 -18.87 5.23 36.00
C ASN A 35 -17.47 5.76 35.59
N VAL A 36 -17.23 5.98 34.30
CA VAL A 36 -15.95 6.50 33.80
C VAL A 36 -15.83 7.98 34.15
N SER A 37 -14.78 8.35 34.88
CA SER A 37 -14.50 9.75 35.18
C SER A 37 -14.08 10.53 33.93
N GLN A 38 -14.35 11.84 33.91
CA GLN A 38 -13.90 12.72 32.81
C GLN A 38 -12.39 12.65 32.57
N THR A 39 -11.60 12.43 33.62
CA THR A 39 -10.14 12.27 33.54
C THR A 39 -9.72 10.95 32.89
N SER A 40 -10.53 9.90 33.01
CA SER A 40 -10.26 8.57 32.44
C SER A 40 -10.62 8.49 30.95
N ILE A 41 -11.51 9.36 30.47
CA ILE A 41 -11.92 9.42 29.06
C ILE A 41 -10.73 9.64 28.14
N ALA A 42 -9.78 10.51 28.53
CA ALA A 42 -8.58 10.77 27.73
C ALA A 42 -7.72 9.51 27.58
N ALA A 43 -7.45 8.80 28.68
CA ALA A 43 -6.67 7.56 28.67
C ALA A 43 -7.35 6.45 27.84
N ILE A 44 -8.68 6.33 27.92
CA ILE A 44 -9.45 5.39 27.10
C ILE A 44 -9.37 5.77 25.62
N GLY A 45 -9.43 7.07 25.30
CA GLY A 45 -9.24 7.58 23.94
C GLY A 45 -7.85 7.26 23.38
N ASP A 46 -6.80 7.46 24.17
CA ASP A 46 -5.41 7.15 23.81
C ASP A 46 -5.22 5.65 23.59
N TYR A 47 -5.82 4.81 24.44
CA TYR A 47 -5.83 3.36 24.26
C TYR A 47 -6.51 2.95 22.96
N ALA A 48 -7.71 3.46 22.69
CA ALA A 48 -8.45 3.16 21.47
C ALA A 48 -7.66 3.60 20.23
N LEU A 49 -7.03 4.78 20.28
CA LEU A 49 -6.17 5.29 19.22
C LEU A 49 -4.97 4.34 18.98
N LYS A 50 -4.26 3.94 20.05
CA LYS A 50 -3.13 3.01 19.99
C LYS A 50 -3.55 1.67 19.35
N VAL A 51 -4.65 1.07 19.80
CA VAL A 51 -5.14 -0.22 19.27
C VAL A 51 -5.56 -0.10 17.81
N CYS A 52 -6.40 0.88 17.46
CA CYS A 52 -6.86 1.07 16.08
C CYS A 52 -5.73 1.40 15.11
N ARG A 53 -4.71 2.13 15.57
CA ARG A 53 -3.53 2.44 14.74
C ARG A 53 -2.66 1.21 14.51
N THR A 54 -2.38 0.46 15.57
CA THR A 54 -1.48 -0.70 15.51
C THR A 54 -2.11 -1.92 14.84
N SER A 55 -3.43 -2.07 14.92
CA SER A 55 -4.14 -3.20 14.31
C SER A 55 -3.92 -3.28 12.79
N GLY A 56 -3.99 -2.14 12.09
CA GLY A 56 -3.75 -2.08 10.65
C GLY A 56 -2.31 -2.47 10.27
N VAL A 57 -1.32 -2.05 11.08
CA VAL A 57 0.10 -2.41 10.88
C VAL A 57 0.30 -3.91 11.13
N GLN A 58 -0.26 -4.43 12.21
CA GLN A 58 -0.18 -5.85 12.55
C GLN A 58 -0.84 -6.72 11.48
N ALA A 59 -2.01 -6.32 10.97
CA ALA A 59 -2.68 -7.01 9.88
C ALA A 59 -1.84 -7.01 8.60
N ALA A 60 -1.24 -5.87 8.24
CA ALA A 60 -0.38 -5.78 7.06
C ALA A 60 0.86 -6.67 7.18
N LEU A 61 1.51 -6.69 8.35
CA LEU A 61 2.66 -7.55 8.62
C LEU A 61 2.29 -9.03 8.63
N MET A 62 1.19 -9.40 9.29
CA MET A 62 0.71 -10.77 9.36
C MET A 62 0.32 -11.30 7.99
N ASN A 63 -0.50 -10.57 7.24
CA ASN A 63 -0.89 -10.96 5.89
C ASN A 63 0.33 -11.02 4.97
N GLY A 64 1.20 -10.01 5.02
CA GLY A 64 2.41 -9.98 4.21
C GLY A 64 3.35 -11.15 4.48
N GLY A 65 3.59 -11.47 5.76
CA GLY A 65 4.45 -12.59 6.16
C GLY A 65 3.87 -13.95 5.79
N MET A 66 2.58 -14.18 6.02
CA MET A 66 1.93 -15.45 5.67
C MET A 66 1.89 -15.67 4.15
N LEU A 67 1.61 -14.61 3.38
CA LEU A 67 1.66 -14.68 1.92
C LEU A 67 3.08 -14.88 1.39
N GLU A 68 4.09 -14.27 2.01
CA GLU A 68 5.50 -14.48 1.64
C GLU A 68 5.93 -15.93 1.87
N LEU A 69 5.53 -16.52 3.00
CA LEU A 69 5.78 -17.92 3.32
C LEU A 69 5.05 -18.86 2.35
N PHE A 70 3.79 -18.56 2.04
CA PHE A 70 3.03 -19.39 1.09
C PHE A 70 3.64 -19.33 -0.32
N ALA A 71 3.98 -18.13 -0.81
CA ALA A 71 4.63 -17.97 -2.11
C ALA A 71 5.93 -18.79 -2.24
N ALA A 72 6.70 -18.89 -1.15
CA ALA A 72 7.92 -19.69 -1.12
C ALA A 72 7.64 -21.20 -1.22
N VAL A 73 6.55 -21.69 -0.61
CA VAL A 73 6.18 -23.11 -0.63
C VAL A 73 5.42 -23.50 -1.88
N SER A 74 4.62 -22.58 -2.43
CA SER A 74 3.83 -22.80 -3.64
C SER A 74 4.64 -22.65 -4.92
N HIS A 75 5.91 -22.26 -4.83
CA HIS A 75 6.74 -21.89 -5.98
C HIS A 75 5.98 -20.92 -6.90
N GLU A 76 5.58 -19.75 -6.38
CA GLU A 76 4.72 -18.77 -7.09
C GLU A 76 5.17 -18.45 -8.53
N GLU A 77 6.48 -18.46 -8.81
CA GLU A 77 7.00 -18.21 -10.15
C GLU A 77 6.71 -19.35 -11.14
N GLU A 78 6.57 -20.58 -10.64
CA GLU A 78 6.32 -21.81 -11.42
C GLU A 78 4.82 -22.17 -11.44
N SER A 79 4.08 -21.84 -10.39
CA SER A 79 2.65 -22.16 -10.23
C SER A 79 1.86 -20.97 -9.64
N PRO A 80 1.75 -19.85 -10.38
CA PRO A 80 1.08 -18.64 -9.90
C PRO A 80 -0.40 -18.87 -9.57
N GLU A 81 -1.07 -19.81 -10.24
CA GLU A 81 -2.47 -20.15 -10.01
C GLU A 81 -2.74 -20.67 -8.60
N VAL A 82 -1.78 -21.37 -7.97
CA VAL A 82 -1.91 -21.88 -6.60
C VAL A 82 -1.87 -20.73 -5.60
N TYR A 83 -1.02 -19.73 -5.87
CA TYR A 83 -0.93 -18.51 -5.08
C TYR A 83 -2.19 -17.65 -5.25
N ASP A 84 -2.65 -17.46 -6.48
CA ASP A 84 -3.86 -16.68 -6.78
C ASP A 84 -5.12 -17.32 -6.17
N GLU A 85 -5.26 -18.64 -6.19
CA GLU A 85 -6.36 -19.34 -5.52
C GLU A 85 -6.39 -19.04 -4.02
N LEU A 86 -5.23 -19.02 -3.34
CA LEU A 86 -5.17 -18.67 -1.93
C LEU A 86 -5.60 -17.21 -1.71
N VAL A 87 -5.09 -16.27 -2.51
CA VAL A 87 -5.43 -14.85 -2.42
C VAL A 87 -6.94 -14.64 -2.56
N ASP A 88 -7.56 -15.31 -3.54
CA ASP A 88 -9.00 -15.29 -3.76
C ASP A 88 -9.77 -15.89 -2.58
N ARG A 89 -9.32 -17.02 -2.03
CA ARG A 89 -9.96 -17.67 -0.86
C ARG A 89 -9.86 -16.87 0.43
N ILE A 90 -8.78 -16.13 0.63
CA ILE A 90 -8.63 -15.19 1.75
C ILE A 90 -9.54 -13.96 1.55
N GLY A 91 -9.97 -13.68 0.32
CA GLY A 91 -10.84 -12.56 -0.02
C GLY A 91 -10.11 -11.21 0.01
N ILE A 92 -8.79 -11.21 -0.12
CA ILE A 92 -7.99 -9.99 -0.25
C ILE A 92 -7.72 -9.72 -1.73
N GLY A 93 -7.90 -8.47 -2.17
CA GLY A 93 -7.59 -8.11 -3.55
C GLY A 93 -6.09 -8.27 -3.86
N PRO A 94 -5.69 -8.66 -5.09
CA PRO A 94 -4.28 -8.87 -5.47
C PRO A 94 -3.37 -7.67 -5.15
N THR A 95 -3.86 -6.45 -5.39
CA THR A 95 -3.15 -5.21 -5.06
C THR A 95 -2.85 -5.08 -3.56
N GLN A 96 -3.76 -5.51 -2.69
CA GLN A 96 -3.54 -5.48 -1.24
C GLN A 96 -2.56 -6.59 -0.81
N ALA A 97 -2.66 -7.78 -1.39
CA ALA A 97 -1.70 -8.87 -1.17
C ALA A 97 -0.26 -8.42 -1.52
N TYR A 98 -0.08 -7.84 -2.71
CA TYR A 98 1.20 -7.27 -3.15
C TYR A 98 1.74 -6.20 -2.19
N ARG A 99 0.88 -5.25 -1.78
CA ARG A 99 1.28 -4.19 -0.83
C ARG A 99 1.67 -4.75 0.53
N CYS A 100 0.95 -5.74 1.06
CA CYS A 100 1.27 -6.35 2.34
C CYS A 100 2.62 -7.10 2.27
N ARG A 101 2.87 -7.86 1.19
CA ARG A 101 4.18 -8.51 0.97
C ARG A 101 5.31 -7.50 0.83
N ALA A 102 5.09 -6.39 0.14
CA ALA A 102 6.09 -5.31 0.06
C ALA A 102 6.41 -4.74 1.46
N VAL A 103 5.38 -4.50 2.30
CA VAL A 103 5.58 -4.08 3.69
C VAL A 103 6.39 -5.12 4.47
N TRP A 104 6.07 -6.40 4.34
CA TRP A 104 6.80 -7.47 5.00
C TRP A 104 8.27 -7.54 4.59
N ARG A 105 8.57 -7.47 3.29
CA ARG A 105 9.95 -7.51 2.76
C ARG A 105 10.80 -6.35 3.26
N GLU A 106 10.24 -5.14 3.28
CA GLU A 106 10.99 -3.93 3.58
C GLU A 106 11.07 -3.60 5.07
N PHE A 107 10.04 -3.95 5.84
CA PHE A 107 9.91 -3.57 7.26
C PHE A 107 9.69 -4.75 8.21
N GLY A 108 9.36 -5.94 7.70
CA GLY A 108 8.91 -7.08 8.50
C GLY A 108 9.85 -7.44 9.63
N LYS A 109 11.13 -7.70 9.31
CA LYS A 109 12.15 -8.00 10.32
C LYS A 109 12.23 -6.90 11.39
N THR A 110 12.42 -5.66 10.98
CA THR A 110 12.61 -4.52 11.89
C THR A 110 11.41 -4.29 12.81
N LEU A 111 10.18 -4.38 12.30
CA LEU A 111 8.98 -4.11 13.09
C LEU A 111 8.51 -5.30 13.94
N ILE A 112 8.96 -6.52 13.62
CA ILE A 112 8.77 -7.70 14.47
C ILE A 112 9.79 -7.68 15.61
N ASP A 113 11.07 -7.40 15.32
CA ASP A 113 12.16 -7.37 16.29
C ASP A 113 12.09 -6.14 17.22
N THR A 114 11.39 -5.08 16.83
CA THR A 114 11.25 -3.85 17.63
C THR A 114 9.77 -3.41 17.71
N PRO A 115 8.96 -4.06 18.57
CA PRO A 115 7.54 -3.75 18.72
C PRO A 115 7.23 -2.30 19.15
N GLU A 116 8.19 -1.62 19.78
CA GLU A 116 8.07 -0.27 20.31
C GLU A 116 7.91 0.75 19.18
N ILE A 117 8.77 0.65 18.15
CA ILE A 117 8.68 1.53 16.99
C ILE A 117 7.51 1.17 16.06
N ARG A 118 7.05 -0.09 16.09
CA ARG A 118 5.86 -0.52 15.33
C ARG A 118 4.64 0.32 15.68
N GLY A 119 4.50 0.73 16.95
CA GLY A 119 3.43 1.62 17.42
C GLY A 119 3.41 3.02 16.78
N LEU A 120 4.52 3.42 16.18
CA LEU A 120 4.72 4.75 15.60
C LEU A 120 4.42 4.79 14.10
N PHE A 121 4.22 3.64 13.45
CA PHE A 121 3.81 3.59 12.04
C PHE A 121 2.29 3.49 11.91
N VAL A 122 1.77 4.08 10.84
CA VAL A 122 0.41 3.76 10.34
C VAL A 122 0.52 2.85 9.12
N ALA A 123 -0.45 1.95 8.93
CA ALA A 123 -0.41 0.95 7.87
C ALA A 123 -0.24 1.57 6.46
N GLU A 124 -0.94 2.66 6.17
CA GLU A 124 -0.84 3.33 4.87
C GLU A 124 0.53 3.98 4.64
N ALA A 125 1.20 4.47 5.68
CA ALA A 125 2.57 4.98 5.55
C ALA A 125 3.55 3.87 5.18
N LEU A 126 3.39 2.68 5.79
CA LEU A 126 4.18 1.51 5.42
C LEU A 126 3.96 1.13 3.96
N LYS A 127 2.70 1.09 3.49
CA LYS A 127 2.38 0.78 2.09
C LYS A 127 3.01 1.78 1.10
N ILE A 128 3.07 3.06 1.46
CA ILE A 128 3.74 4.10 0.66
C ILE A 128 5.25 3.85 0.63
N LEU A 129 5.86 3.70 1.81
CA LEU A 129 7.31 3.57 1.95
C LEU A 129 7.85 2.23 1.43
N SER A 130 7.03 1.18 1.37
CA SER A 130 7.36 -0.08 0.73
C SER A 130 7.14 -0.07 -0.79
N GLY A 131 6.58 1.01 -1.33
CA GLY A 131 6.35 1.16 -2.77
C GLY A 131 7.67 1.27 -3.55
N ARG A 132 7.63 0.94 -4.85
CA ARG A 132 8.80 0.98 -5.74
C ARG A 132 9.43 2.37 -5.86
N SER A 133 8.63 3.42 -5.73
CA SER A 133 9.06 4.83 -5.76
C SER A 133 9.77 5.29 -4.49
N SER A 134 9.78 4.48 -3.42
CA SER A 134 10.45 4.82 -2.17
C SER A 134 11.82 4.16 -2.10
N SER A 135 12.84 5.00 -2.04
CA SER A 135 14.23 4.53 -1.94
C SER A 135 14.52 3.92 -0.56
N ARG A 136 15.57 3.08 -0.49
CA ARG A 136 16.05 2.51 0.77
C ARG A 136 16.42 3.59 1.81
N ALA A 137 16.90 4.74 1.35
CA ALA A 137 17.23 5.88 2.21
C ALA A 137 15.98 6.46 2.90
N ALA A 138 14.87 6.63 2.18
CA ALA A 138 13.60 7.06 2.77
C ALA A 138 13.09 6.08 3.83
N ARG A 139 13.20 4.77 3.56
CA ARG A 139 12.80 3.72 4.51
C ARG A 139 13.64 3.72 5.78
N GLN A 140 14.96 3.86 5.63
CA GLN A 140 15.88 3.91 6.77
C GLN A 140 15.66 5.17 7.61
N GLU A 141 15.45 6.33 6.98
CA GLU A 141 15.13 7.57 7.70
C GLU A 141 13.79 7.46 8.44
N ALA A 142 12.77 6.81 7.85
CA ALA A 142 11.50 6.57 8.55
C ALA A 142 11.69 5.74 9.83
N ILE A 143 12.51 4.69 9.78
CA ILE A 143 12.84 3.86 10.95
C ILE A 143 13.56 4.70 12.02
N GLU A 144 14.50 5.55 11.60
CA GLU A 144 15.25 6.39 12.54
C GLU A 144 14.39 7.46 13.21
N LEU A 145 13.52 8.11 12.43
CA LEU A 145 12.52 9.04 12.98
C LEU A 145 11.59 8.34 13.97
N ALA A 146 11.17 7.11 13.68
CA ALA A 146 10.39 6.31 14.62
C ALA A 146 11.18 5.98 15.90
N ARG A 147 12.46 5.64 15.82
CA ARG A 147 13.31 5.44 17.02
C ARG A 147 13.42 6.69 17.89
N GLN A 148 13.33 7.87 17.27
CA GLN A 148 13.29 9.16 17.96
C GLN A 148 11.91 9.52 18.53
N GLY A 149 10.92 8.62 18.42
CA GLY A 149 9.56 8.83 18.91
C GLY A 149 8.63 9.56 17.93
N THR A 150 9.06 9.77 16.68
CA THR A 150 8.22 10.46 15.67
C THR A 150 7.22 9.48 15.06
N GLU A 151 5.95 9.90 15.01
CA GLU A 151 4.91 9.14 14.30
C GLU A 151 5.09 9.23 12.78
N ILE A 152 5.17 8.08 12.13
CA ILE A 152 5.28 7.93 10.68
C ILE A 152 3.89 7.75 10.09
N ASN A 153 3.25 8.89 9.82
CA ASN A 153 1.97 8.98 9.13
C ASN A 153 2.13 9.18 7.61
N ILE A 154 1.01 9.24 6.87
CA ILE A 154 0.99 9.43 5.41
C ILE A 154 1.78 10.68 4.96
N LYS A 155 1.68 11.78 5.72
CA LYS A 155 2.37 13.04 5.37
C LYS A 155 3.88 12.88 5.49
N VAL A 156 4.35 12.24 6.57
CA VAL A 156 5.76 11.94 6.78
C VAL A 156 6.27 10.98 5.70
N ALA A 157 5.51 9.94 5.38
CA ALA A 157 5.86 8.99 4.32
C ALA A 157 6.04 9.68 2.95
N ASN A 158 5.08 10.53 2.55
CA ASN A 158 5.18 11.28 1.30
C ASN A 158 6.35 12.27 1.30
N MET A 159 6.58 12.96 2.43
CA MET A 159 7.73 13.86 2.58
C MET A 159 9.05 13.12 2.39
N LEU A 160 9.23 11.96 3.03
CA LEU A 160 10.44 11.15 2.92
C LEU A 160 10.60 10.59 1.50
N GLN A 161 9.51 10.17 0.87
CA GLN A 161 9.53 9.72 -0.52
C GLN A 161 9.99 10.85 -1.46
N SER A 162 9.46 12.07 -1.32
CA SER A 162 9.87 13.22 -2.12
C SER A 162 11.30 13.66 -1.82
N LYS A 163 11.71 13.64 -0.53
CA LYS A 163 13.06 14.03 -0.09
C LYS A 163 14.15 13.15 -0.71
N HIS A 164 13.87 11.86 -0.86
CA HIS A 164 14.82 10.88 -1.39
C HIS A 164 14.42 10.35 -2.76
N ALA A 165 13.53 11.05 -3.47
CA ALA A 165 13.34 10.84 -4.88
C ALA A 165 14.67 11.21 -5.56
N ALA A 166 15.19 10.33 -6.41
CA ALA A 166 16.32 10.70 -7.24
C ALA A 166 15.92 11.95 -8.05
N PRO A 167 16.83 12.92 -8.26
CA PRO A 167 16.61 13.93 -9.29
C PRO A 167 16.41 13.16 -10.60
N SER A 168 15.21 13.22 -11.16
CA SER A 168 14.95 12.76 -12.51
C SER A 168 15.81 13.62 -13.44
N ASP A 169 16.69 12.99 -14.21
CA ASP A 169 17.45 13.65 -15.30
C ASP A 169 16.57 14.13 -16.46
N ASP A 170 15.24 14.08 -16.33
CA ASP A 170 14.29 14.76 -17.20
C ASP A 170 13.89 16.13 -16.63
N ALA A 171 14.88 17.01 -16.49
CA ALA A 171 14.64 18.45 -16.42
C ALA A 171 14.42 19.00 -17.84
N ALA A 172 13.33 18.57 -18.48
CA ALA A 172 12.82 19.19 -19.69
C ALA A 172 11.34 19.57 -19.50
N ALA A 173 11.17 20.77 -18.96
CA ALA A 173 10.00 21.63 -19.09
C ALA A 173 8.63 21.10 -18.61
N GLU A 174 8.31 21.32 -17.34
CA GLU A 174 6.94 21.67 -16.97
C GLU A 174 6.88 23.02 -16.25
N VAL A 175 6.22 23.95 -16.92
CA VAL A 175 5.85 25.28 -16.45
C VAL A 175 4.86 25.12 -15.30
N GLN A 176 5.25 25.55 -14.10
CA GLN A 176 4.31 25.80 -13.00
C GLN A 176 3.29 26.88 -13.41
N PRO A 177 2.01 26.73 -13.00
CA PRO A 177 1.21 27.89 -12.63
C PRO A 177 1.06 27.95 -11.12
N GLN A 178 1.34 29.15 -10.62
CA GLN A 178 1.38 29.54 -9.23
C GLN A 178 0.08 29.29 -8.45
N ARG A 179 0.26 29.00 -7.16
CA ARG A 179 -0.74 29.18 -6.10
C ARG A 179 -1.36 30.58 -6.13
N VAL A 180 -2.68 30.66 -5.97
CA VAL A 180 -3.33 31.75 -5.23
C VAL A 180 -4.36 31.14 -4.28
N ALA A 181 -4.37 31.64 -3.05
CA ALA A 181 -5.11 31.11 -1.90
C ALA A 181 -6.48 31.80 -1.68
N ARG A 182 -7.31 31.15 -0.84
CA ARG A 182 -8.55 31.60 -0.15
C ARG A 182 -9.83 31.46 -1.00
N SER A 183 -11.00 31.04 -0.50
CA SER A 183 -11.60 31.11 0.84
C SER A 183 -12.72 30.07 1.06
N ASN A 184 -13.27 30.05 2.29
CA ASN A 184 -14.29 29.19 2.89
C ASN A 184 -15.56 28.87 2.09
N GLY A 185 -16.17 27.70 2.39
CA GLY A 185 -17.64 27.56 2.44
C GLY A 185 -18.25 26.38 1.68
N SER A 186 -18.52 25.30 2.40
CA SER A 186 -19.77 24.52 2.41
C SER A 186 -20.54 24.27 1.08
N LYS A 187 -20.80 22.97 0.88
CA LYS A 187 -21.99 22.30 0.29
C LYS A 187 -21.99 21.96 -1.20
N LEU A 188 -22.48 20.72 -1.41
CA LEU A 188 -23.16 20.17 -2.59
C LEU A 188 -22.21 19.75 -3.72
N LYS A 189 -21.84 18.47 -3.80
CA LYS A 189 -22.66 17.43 -4.45
C LYS A 189 -23.20 17.93 -5.80
N LYS A 190 -22.34 17.88 -6.83
CA LYS A 190 -22.61 17.78 -8.28
C LYS A 190 -21.34 18.26 -8.99
N LEU A 191 -20.69 17.37 -9.74
CA LEU A 191 -19.71 17.61 -10.84
C LEU A 191 -18.72 16.43 -11.05
N PHE A 192 -19.07 15.21 -10.67
CA PHE A 192 -18.50 14.01 -11.31
C PHE A 192 -19.51 13.49 -12.33
N ASP A 193 -19.67 14.25 -13.40
CA ASP A 193 -20.15 13.70 -14.67
C ASP A 193 -19.67 14.62 -15.80
N LYS A 194 -18.50 14.29 -16.36
CA LYS A 194 -18.04 14.74 -17.68
C LYS A 194 -16.82 13.93 -18.11
N THR A 195 -17.11 12.84 -18.82
CA THR A 195 -16.37 12.34 -19.99
C THR A 195 -14.87 12.67 -20.08
N VAL A 196 -14.04 11.70 -19.69
CA VAL A 196 -12.70 11.49 -20.23
C VAL A 196 -12.64 10.02 -20.64
N GLY A 197 -12.22 9.77 -21.89
CA GLY A 197 -12.30 8.47 -22.56
C GLY A 197 -11.69 7.32 -21.74
N GLU A 198 -12.27 6.14 -21.89
CA GLU A 198 -11.76 4.91 -21.28
C GLU A 198 -10.33 4.65 -21.75
N PHE A 199 -9.36 5.03 -20.93
CA PHE A 199 -7.98 4.59 -21.08
C PHE A 199 -7.94 3.10 -20.77
N TRP A 200 -7.57 2.31 -21.77
CA TRP A 200 -7.24 0.92 -21.53
C TRP A 200 -5.77 0.83 -21.13
N THR A 201 -5.49 0.16 -20.02
CA THR A 201 -4.12 -0.04 -19.52
C THR A 201 -3.90 -1.51 -19.27
N PHE A 202 -2.75 -2.02 -19.74
CA PHE A 202 -2.23 -3.34 -19.42
C PHE A 202 -0.88 -3.20 -18.74
N THR A 203 -0.64 -3.99 -17.71
CA THR A 203 0.64 -4.02 -17.01
C THR A 203 1.09 -5.47 -16.92
N GLY A 204 2.11 -5.80 -17.70
CA GLY A 204 2.79 -7.09 -17.67
C GLY A 204 4.00 -7.07 -16.74
N ARG A 205 4.74 -8.18 -16.72
CA ARG A 205 5.93 -8.35 -15.87
C ARG A 205 7.05 -7.34 -16.16
N VAL A 206 7.21 -6.96 -17.42
CA VAL A 206 8.33 -6.12 -17.91
C VAL A 206 7.91 -4.85 -18.65
N VAL A 207 6.62 -4.72 -19.00
CA VAL A 207 6.10 -3.58 -19.78
C VAL A 207 4.74 -3.12 -19.26
N GLN A 208 4.50 -1.82 -19.34
CA GLN A 208 3.19 -1.20 -19.17
C GLN A 208 2.77 -0.60 -20.51
N ILE A 209 1.55 -0.93 -20.95
CA ILE A 209 0.95 -0.43 -22.19
C ILE A 209 -0.24 0.42 -21.81
N VAL A 210 -0.20 1.71 -22.18
CA VAL A 210 -1.31 2.66 -22.00
C VAL A 210 -1.80 3.06 -23.39
N LEU A 211 -3.08 2.81 -23.67
CA LEU A 211 -3.70 3.23 -24.92
C LEU A 211 -4.39 4.56 -24.71
N GLU A 212 -3.80 5.60 -25.27
CA GLU A 212 -4.39 6.94 -25.30
C GLU A 212 -5.18 7.12 -26.59
N PRO A 213 -6.50 7.40 -26.52
CA PRO A 213 -7.26 7.72 -27.72
C PRO A 213 -6.74 9.04 -28.30
N THR A 214 -6.14 8.99 -29.49
CA THR A 214 -5.86 10.20 -30.25
C THR A 214 -7.19 10.88 -30.56
N ALA A 215 -7.30 12.12 -30.11
CA ALA A 215 -8.54 12.86 -30.00
C ALA A 215 -9.21 13.06 -31.38
N GLN A 216 -10.00 12.07 -31.82
CA GLN A 216 -11.09 12.23 -32.80
C GLN A 216 -11.95 10.98 -33.01
N ASN A 217 -11.65 9.83 -32.40
CA ASN A 217 -12.56 8.67 -32.41
C ASN A 217 -12.81 8.14 -31.00
N THR A 218 -14.07 8.17 -30.57
CA THR A 218 -14.54 7.80 -29.23
C THR A 218 -14.49 6.29 -28.94
N ARG A 219 -13.81 5.51 -29.78
CA ARG A 219 -13.49 4.10 -29.57
C ARG A 219 -12.13 3.86 -30.21
N ALA A 220 -11.12 3.54 -29.42
CA ALA A 220 -9.88 2.98 -29.95
C ALA A 220 -10.27 1.78 -30.83
N ASP A 221 -9.86 1.78 -32.10
CA ASP A 221 -10.09 0.64 -32.98
C ASP A 221 -9.29 -0.54 -32.45
N ARG A 222 -10.00 -1.41 -31.73
CA ARG A 222 -9.39 -2.54 -31.03
C ARG A 222 -8.68 -3.49 -32.00
N HIS A 223 -9.09 -3.55 -33.27
CA HIS A 223 -8.41 -4.38 -34.26
C HIS A 223 -7.08 -3.76 -34.68
N ALA A 224 -7.06 -2.45 -34.99
CA ALA A 224 -5.82 -1.74 -35.33
C ALA A 224 -4.80 -1.80 -34.18
N VAL A 225 -5.26 -1.64 -32.92
CA VAL A 225 -4.40 -1.79 -31.74
C VAL A 225 -3.79 -3.19 -31.64
N ILE A 226 -4.56 -4.23 -31.92
CA ILE A 226 -4.07 -5.61 -31.90
C ILE A 226 -3.04 -5.82 -33.01
N GLU A 227 -3.29 -5.31 -34.21
CA GLU A 227 -2.36 -5.39 -35.34
C GLU A 227 -1.03 -4.67 -35.04
N ASP A 228 -1.09 -3.46 -34.47
CA ASP A 228 0.12 -2.69 -34.11
C ASP A 228 0.95 -3.40 -33.02
N LEU A 229 0.29 -3.99 -32.01
CA LEU A 229 0.97 -4.76 -30.97
C LEU A 229 1.58 -6.05 -31.51
N GLN A 230 0.92 -6.73 -32.45
CA GLN A 230 1.47 -7.91 -33.12
C GLN A 230 2.70 -7.55 -33.95
N ALA A 231 2.66 -6.46 -34.72
CA ALA A 231 3.82 -5.98 -35.48
C ALA A 231 4.99 -5.60 -34.57
N ALA A 232 4.74 -5.00 -33.41
CA ALA A 232 5.77 -4.69 -32.43
C ALA A 232 6.39 -5.95 -31.81
N ILE A 233 5.59 -6.98 -31.52
CA ILE A 233 6.07 -8.28 -31.01
C ILE A 233 6.93 -8.97 -32.06
N GLU A 234 6.51 -8.99 -33.33
CA GLU A 234 7.28 -9.59 -34.43
C GLU A 234 8.64 -8.90 -34.60
N ARG A 235 8.69 -7.57 -34.45
CA ARG A 235 9.93 -6.80 -34.53
C ARG A 235 10.90 -7.15 -33.40
N LEU A 236 10.40 -7.26 -32.17
CA LEU A 236 11.20 -7.68 -31.01
C LEU A 236 11.71 -9.11 -31.17
N GLN A 237 10.89 -10.01 -31.73
CA GLN A 237 11.33 -11.38 -32.02
C GLN A 237 12.44 -11.41 -33.07
N GLN A 238 12.35 -10.57 -34.11
CA GLN A 238 13.38 -10.46 -35.13
C GLN A 238 14.69 -9.90 -34.56
N GLU A 239 14.63 -8.89 -33.69
CA GLU A 239 15.80 -8.34 -33.00
C GLU A 239 16.50 -9.40 -32.12
N ILE A 240 15.73 -10.25 -31.42
CA ILE A 240 16.29 -11.37 -30.63
C ILE A 240 17.00 -12.40 -31.54
N ILE A 241 16.43 -12.70 -32.71
CA ILE A 241 17.04 -13.62 -33.68
C ILE A 241 18.34 -13.03 -34.24
N ASP A 242 18.35 -11.75 -34.58
CA ASP A 242 19.53 -11.06 -35.12
C ASP A 242 20.64 -10.93 -34.06
N GLU A 243 20.30 -10.67 -32.79
CA GLU A 243 21.25 -10.67 -31.67
C GLU A 243 21.86 -12.06 -31.43
N SER A 244 21.06 -13.12 -31.58
CA SER A 244 21.49 -14.52 -31.43
C SER A 244 22.43 -14.98 -32.55
N GLN A 245 22.26 -14.48 -33.78
CA GLN A 245 23.14 -14.78 -34.91
C GLN A 245 24.47 -14.02 -34.81
N THR A 246 24.45 -12.78 -34.31
CA THR A 246 25.64 -11.95 -34.12
C THR A 246 26.57 -12.50 -33.02
N THR A 247 26.02 -13.15 -31.98
CA THR A 247 26.81 -13.83 -30.94
C THR A 247 27.44 -15.14 -31.41
N ALA A 248 26.84 -15.83 -32.38
CA ALA A 248 27.40 -17.05 -32.96
C ALA A 248 28.64 -16.80 -33.84
N GLU A 249 28.69 -15.69 -34.58
CA GLU A 249 29.84 -15.33 -35.41
C GLU A 249 31.05 -14.85 -34.60
N THR A 250 30.83 -14.29 -33.41
CA THR A 250 31.91 -13.77 -32.55
C THR A 250 32.65 -14.87 -31.77
N THR A 251 32.08 -16.08 -31.69
CA THR A 251 32.68 -17.23 -30.97
C THR A 251 33.62 -18.07 -31.86
N HIS A 252 33.73 -17.76 -33.15
CA HIS A 252 34.57 -18.47 -34.12
C HIS A 252 35.82 -17.69 -34.59
N VAL A 253 36.25 -16.67 -33.84
CA VAL A 253 37.55 -15.98 -34.05
C VAL A 253 38.50 -16.31 -32.92
#